data_AF-A0A9W9HA01-F1
#
_entry.id   AF-A0A9W9HA01-F1
#
_cell.length_a   1.000
_cell.length_b   1.000
_cell.length_c   1.000
_cell.angle_alpha   90.00
_cell.angle_beta   90.00
_cell.angle_gamma   90.00
#
_symmetry.space_group_name_H-M   'P 1'
#
loop_
_entity.id
_entity.type
_entity.pdbx_description
1 polymer ?
#
loop_
_entity_poly.entity_id
_entity_poly.type
_entity_poly.pdbx_seq_one_letter_code
_entity_poly.pdbx_strand_id
1 'polypeptide(L)'
;MSLSNRNWQAIIERETFSRIKIDTSKRLAEFRQLVSRDRLSWSQRRRHIQRIYFIVELESYDGEARTRFENEEEMQRNSKVFTTSIQSLFNALSEGSDNEAIALPEWPDNEVGIRLSIEARSPGDIRGSSRETKEQRGWPSWGKRLLTDDIWDKRYERSYLQFNEEAVGAQCRAVPIITSLIITGAKDYRKIEPASSSFIASKLPRLHHLDLALDDNCKWDPQSRERRRNGMSDTYRFQHDARI
;
A
#
# COMPACT_ATOMS: atom_id res chain seq x y z
N MET A 1 -13.87 24.62 -35.04
CA MET A 1 -14.09 24.21 -33.63
C MET A 1 -12.78 24.32 -32.88
N SER A 2 -12.78 25.00 -31.74
CA SER A 2 -11.71 25.89 -31.27
C SER A 2 -10.53 25.20 -30.55
N LEU A 3 -9.32 25.68 -30.84
CA LEU A 3 -8.06 25.40 -30.11
C LEU A 3 -8.16 25.67 -28.59
N SER A 4 -9.12 26.50 -28.16
CA SER A 4 -9.40 26.80 -26.75
C SER A 4 -9.84 25.57 -25.96
N ASN A 5 -10.62 24.66 -26.55
CA ASN A 5 -11.15 23.49 -25.84
C ASN A 5 -10.06 22.44 -25.51
N ARG A 6 -9.10 22.23 -26.43
CA ARG A 6 -8.04 21.22 -26.25
C ARG A 6 -6.99 21.63 -25.21
N ASN A 7 -6.65 22.91 -25.13
CA ASN A 7 -5.70 23.39 -24.12
C ASN A 7 -6.29 23.29 -22.70
N TRP A 8 -7.55 23.66 -22.53
CA TRP A 8 -8.25 23.49 -21.26
C TRP A 8 -8.38 22.02 -20.88
N GLN A 9 -8.72 21.14 -21.83
CA GLN A 9 -8.75 19.70 -21.59
C GLN A 9 -7.38 19.18 -21.11
N ALA A 10 -6.28 19.56 -21.77
CA ALA A 10 -4.94 19.12 -21.37
C ALA A 10 -4.54 19.61 -19.96
N ILE A 11 -4.91 20.85 -19.59
CA ILE A 11 -4.68 21.37 -18.24
C ILE A 11 -5.52 20.60 -17.21
N ILE A 12 -6.81 20.39 -17.48
CA ILE A 12 -7.71 19.66 -16.58
C ILE A 12 -7.24 18.22 -16.40
N GLU A 13 -6.86 17.53 -17.47
CA GLU A 13 -6.33 16.18 -17.41
C GLU A 13 -5.03 16.13 -16.61
N ARG A 14 -4.10 17.06 -16.84
CA ARG A 14 -2.85 17.13 -16.07
C ARG A 14 -3.11 17.29 -14.57
N GLU A 15 -3.98 18.20 -14.18
CA GLU A 15 -4.29 18.44 -12.76
C GLU A 15 -5.06 17.27 -12.14
N THR A 16 -6.05 16.73 -12.85
CA THR A 16 -6.90 15.63 -12.38
C THR A 16 -6.11 14.34 -12.20
N PHE A 17 -5.22 14.01 -13.14
CA PHE A 17 -4.44 12.78 -13.10
C PHE A 17 -3.11 12.92 -12.36
N SER A 18 -2.74 14.14 -11.92
CA SER A 18 -1.51 14.37 -11.15
C SER A 18 -1.44 13.57 -9.85
N ARG A 19 -2.59 13.33 -9.22
CA ARG A 19 -2.71 12.69 -7.91
C ARG A 19 -3.83 11.65 -7.96
N ILE A 20 -3.43 10.39 -7.88
CA ILE A 20 -4.37 9.27 -7.82
C ILE A 20 -4.46 8.80 -6.37
N LYS A 21 -5.68 8.72 -5.84
CA LYS A 21 -5.95 8.07 -4.55
C LYS A 21 -6.68 6.76 -4.80
N ILE A 22 -6.13 5.68 -4.25
CA ILE A 22 -6.70 4.34 -4.26
C ILE A 22 -6.81 3.92 -2.80
N ASP A 23 -8.02 3.98 -2.26
CA ASP A 23 -8.28 3.77 -0.83
C ASP A 23 -9.28 2.68 -0.50
N THR A 24 -9.75 1.97 -1.52
CA THR A 24 -10.64 0.81 -1.40
C THR A 24 -10.25 -0.24 -2.42
N SER A 25 -10.60 -1.49 -2.12
CA SER A 25 -10.51 -2.63 -3.04
C SER A 25 -11.23 -2.36 -4.37
N LYS A 26 -12.41 -1.74 -4.31
CA LYS A 26 -13.18 -1.29 -5.49
C LYS A 26 -12.38 -0.30 -6.33
N ARG A 27 -11.78 0.72 -5.70
CA ARG A 27 -11.00 1.74 -6.42
C ARG A 27 -9.75 1.16 -7.09
N LEU A 28 -9.13 0.15 -6.47
CA LEU A 28 -8.02 -0.59 -7.08
C LEU A 28 -8.49 -1.40 -8.29
N ALA A 29 -9.66 -2.03 -8.22
CA ALA A 29 -10.24 -2.75 -9.36
C ALA A 29 -10.60 -1.81 -10.51
N GLU A 30 -11.18 -0.64 -10.22
CA GLU A 30 -11.44 0.41 -11.21
C GLU A 30 -10.15 0.91 -11.86
N PHE A 31 -9.10 1.16 -11.06
CA PHE A 31 -7.79 1.54 -11.55
C PHE A 31 -7.24 0.50 -12.53
N ARG A 32 -7.29 -0.79 -12.18
CA ARG A 32 -6.88 -1.89 -13.08
C ARG A 32 -7.68 -1.91 -14.37
N GLN A 33 -9.00 -1.76 -14.29
CA GLN A 33 -9.85 -1.73 -15.47
C GLN A 33 -9.51 -0.56 -16.40
N LEU A 34 -9.18 0.62 -15.84
CA LEU A 34 -8.75 1.78 -16.61
C LEU A 34 -7.42 1.52 -17.34
N VAL A 35 -6.45 0.89 -16.67
CA VAL A 35 -5.17 0.49 -17.28
C VAL A 35 -5.40 -0.50 -18.42
N SER A 36 -6.24 -1.51 -18.23
CA SER A 36 -6.41 -2.60 -19.19
C SER A 36 -7.34 -2.29 -20.36
N ARG A 37 -8.46 -1.57 -20.16
CA ARG A 37 -9.50 -1.37 -21.18
C ARG A 37 -9.19 -0.25 -22.18
N ASP A 38 -8.57 0.82 -21.71
CA ASP A 38 -8.37 2.05 -22.50
C ASP A 38 -6.88 2.35 -22.63
N ARG A 39 -6.13 1.39 -23.21
CA ARG A 39 -4.66 1.43 -23.28
C ARG A 39 -4.11 2.69 -23.96
N LEU A 40 -4.78 3.15 -25.02
CA LEU A 40 -4.36 4.34 -25.76
C LEU A 40 -4.50 5.60 -24.88
N SER A 41 -5.66 5.79 -24.24
CA SER A 41 -5.90 6.91 -23.33
C SER A 41 -5.04 6.81 -22.07
N TRP A 42 -4.87 5.61 -21.52
CA TRP A 42 -3.98 5.35 -20.38
C TRP A 42 -2.54 5.76 -20.70
N SER A 43 -2.03 5.44 -21.90
CA SER A 43 -0.67 5.82 -22.31
C SER A 43 -0.41 7.33 -22.28
N GLN A 44 -1.45 8.14 -22.52
CA GLN A 44 -1.41 9.60 -22.48
C GLN A 44 -1.59 10.09 -21.04
N ARG A 45 -2.64 9.64 -20.36
CA ARG A 45 -2.99 10.06 -18.99
C ARG A 45 -1.91 9.69 -17.98
N ARG A 46 -1.23 8.55 -18.17
CA ARG A 46 -0.20 8.07 -17.25
C ARG A 46 0.99 9.04 -17.13
N ARG A 47 1.29 9.82 -18.18
CA ARG A 47 2.35 10.86 -18.17
C ARG A 47 2.05 12.01 -17.21
N HIS A 48 0.79 12.18 -16.83
CA HIS A 48 0.40 13.21 -15.89
C HIS A 48 0.50 12.75 -14.44
N ILE A 49 0.60 11.44 -14.18
CA ILE A 49 0.62 10.91 -12.82
C ILE A 49 1.95 11.25 -12.16
N GLN A 50 1.87 11.99 -11.06
CA GLN A 50 3.03 12.35 -10.25
C GLN A 50 3.00 11.63 -8.90
N ARG A 51 1.80 11.37 -8.37
CA ARG A 51 1.61 10.81 -7.03
C ARG A 51 0.51 9.78 -7.01
N ILE A 52 0.79 8.64 -6.38
CA ILE A 52 -0.21 7.62 -6.04
C ILE A 52 -0.26 7.51 -4.51
N TYR A 53 -1.44 7.77 -3.95
CA TYR A 53 -1.74 7.50 -2.55
C TYR A 53 -2.50 6.18 -2.48
N PHE A 54 -1.83 5.15 -1.99
CA PHE A 54 -2.37 3.81 -1.90
C PHE A 54 -2.63 3.45 -0.44
N ILE A 55 -3.91 3.28 -0.10
CA ILE A 55 -4.36 2.80 1.19
C ILE A 55 -4.88 1.39 0.96
N VAL A 56 -4.16 0.40 1.51
CA VAL A 56 -4.61 -0.98 1.52
C VAL A 56 -5.80 -1.08 2.48
N GLU A 57 -6.97 -1.37 1.92
CA GLU A 57 -8.18 -1.67 2.67
C GLU A 57 -8.10 -3.11 3.19
N LEU A 58 -7.94 -3.25 4.51
CA LEU A 58 -7.93 -4.51 5.23
C LEU A 58 -9.35 -4.95 5.60
N GLU A 59 -9.49 -6.15 6.16
CA GLU A 59 -10.79 -6.65 6.59
C GLU A 59 -11.42 -5.75 7.67
N SER A 60 -12.75 -5.63 7.60
CA SER A 60 -13.53 -4.96 8.64
C SER A 60 -13.64 -5.83 9.90
N TYR A 61 -13.83 -5.20 11.05
CA TYR A 61 -14.08 -5.87 12.31
C TYR A 61 -15.06 -5.08 13.18
N ASP A 62 -15.84 -5.81 13.98
CA ASP A 62 -16.86 -5.27 14.86
C ASP A 62 -17.04 -6.11 16.14
N GLY A 63 -18.03 -5.74 16.96
CA GLY A 63 -18.41 -6.47 18.17
C GLY A 63 -17.23 -6.77 19.11
N GLU A 64 -17.11 -8.03 19.50
CA GLU A 64 -16.07 -8.53 20.41
C GLU A 64 -14.65 -8.33 19.86
N ALA A 65 -14.45 -8.34 18.54
CA ALA A 65 -13.13 -8.12 17.96
C ALA A 65 -12.56 -6.74 18.34
N ARG A 66 -13.41 -5.76 18.65
CA ARG A 66 -12.99 -4.40 19.08
C ARG A 66 -12.43 -4.35 20.49
N THR A 67 -12.65 -5.36 21.33
CA THR A 67 -12.26 -5.36 22.74
C THR A 67 -11.00 -6.19 23.02
N ARG A 68 -10.49 -6.90 22.01
CA ARG A 68 -9.29 -7.74 22.11
C ARG A 68 -8.23 -7.40 21.07
N PHE A 69 -7.00 -7.83 21.32
CA PHE A 69 -5.93 -7.77 20.34
C PHE A 69 -6.25 -8.63 19.10
N GLU A 70 -5.69 -8.23 17.97
CA GLU A 70 -5.71 -9.03 16.75
C GLU A 70 -4.99 -10.35 17.01
N ASN A 71 -5.61 -11.47 16.62
CA ASN A 71 -5.03 -12.79 16.76
C ASN A 71 -4.21 -13.17 15.50
N GLU A 72 -3.51 -14.29 15.56
CA GLU A 72 -2.63 -14.75 14.48
C GLU A 72 -3.39 -14.99 13.17
N GLU A 73 -4.57 -15.60 13.21
CA GLU A 73 -5.38 -15.87 12.02
C GLU A 73 -5.85 -14.58 11.33
N GLU A 74 -6.26 -13.58 12.11
CA GLU A 74 -6.62 -12.25 11.62
C GLU A 74 -5.41 -11.53 11.01
N MET A 75 -4.25 -11.61 11.67
CA MET A 75 -3.01 -11.05 11.15
C MET A 75 -2.61 -11.69 9.82
N GLN A 76 -2.74 -13.01 9.69
CA GLN A 76 -2.45 -13.74 8.45
C GLN A 76 -3.41 -13.34 7.31
N ARG A 77 -4.71 -13.26 7.58
CA ARG A 77 -5.70 -12.80 6.59
C ARG A 77 -5.42 -11.36 6.14
N ASN A 78 -5.12 -10.46 7.08
CA ASN A 78 -4.78 -9.08 6.77
C ASN A 78 -3.46 -8.96 5.99
N SER A 79 -2.44 -9.75 6.32
CA SER A 79 -1.17 -9.79 5.58
C SER A 79 -1.36 -10.34 4.16
N LYS A 80 -2.25 -11.31 3.98
CA LYS A 80 -2.64 -11.80 2.65
C LYS A 80 -3.30 -10.70 1.83
N VAL A 81 -4.28 -9.99 2.39
CA VAL A 81 -4.92 -8.84 1.71
C VAL A 81 -3.88 -7.77 1.36
N PHE A 82 -3.02 -7.40 2.31
CA PHE A 82 -1.94 -6.45 2.10
C PHE A 82 -1.02 -6.83 0.93
N THR A 83 -0.57 -8.07 0.90
CA THR A 83 0.28 -8.59 -0.18
C THR A 83 -0.46 -8.56 -1.53
N THR A 84 -1.67 -9.13 -1.60
CA THR A 84 -2.45 -9.20 -2.84
C THR A 84 -2.78 -7.81 -3.40
N SER A 85 -3.07 -6.83 -2.53
CA SER A 85 -3.36 -5.46 -2.94
C SER A 85 -2.12 -4.77 -3.53
N ILE A 86 -0.95 -4.90 -2.90
CA ILE A 86 0.31 -4.33 -3.43
C ILE A 86 0.67 -4.98 -4.76
N GLN A 87 0.60 -6.31 -4.84
CA GLN A 87 0.85 -7.03 -6.10
C GLN A 87 -0.09 -6.58 -7.22
N SER A 88 -1.38 -6.42 -6.91
CA SER A 88 -2.37 -5.95 -7.89
C SER A 88 -2.05 -4.56 -8.42
N LEU A 89 -1.60 -3.64 -7.55
CA LEU A 89 -1.16 -2.31 -7.97
C LEU A 89 0.11 -2.40 -8.83
N PHE A 90 1.11 -3.17 -8.38
CA PHE A 90 2.40 -3.26 -9.07
C PHE A 90 2.23 -3.90 -10.45
N ASN A 91 1.41 -4.94 -10.55
CA ASN A 91 1.07 -5.54 -11.83
C ASN A 91 0.44 -4.51 -12.78
N ALA A 92 -0.52 -3.72 -12.32
CA ALA A 92 -1.13 -2.65 -13.11
C ALA A 92 -0.13 -1.56 -13.56
N LEU A 93 0.89 -1.27 -12.74
CA LEU A 93 1.92 -0.28 -13.07
C LEU A 93 3.07 -0.85 -13.92
N SER A 94 3.28 -2.18 -13.87
CA SER A 94 4.32 -2.91 -14.61
C SER A 94 3.92 -3.27 -16.04
N GLU A 95 2.63 -3.22 -16.38
CA GLU A 95 2.09 -3.62 -17.68
C GLU A 95 2.58 -2.69 -18.80
N GLY A 96 3.73 -3.06 -19.37
CA GLY A 96 4.33 -2.44 -20.55
C GLY A 96 5.37 -3.30 -21.29
N SER A 97 5.72 -4.51 -20.81
CA SER A 97 6.94 -5.19 -21.28
C SER A 97 6.79 -6.60 -21.92
N ASP A 98 5.64 -7.28 -21.84
CA ASP A 98 5.60 -8.73 -22.17
C ASP A 98 4.71 -9.12 -23.36
N ASN A 99 3.97 -8.20 -23.97
CA ASN A 99 3.13 -8.52 -25.15
C ASN A 99 3.60 -7.72 -26.36
N GLU A 100 4.34 -8.42 -27.22
CA GLU A 100 5.02 -7.99 -28.44
C GLU A 100 4.10 -7.32 -29.49
N ALA A 101 2.78 -7.36 -29.32
CA ALA A 101 1.85 -6.80 -30.30
C ALA A 101 1.71 -5.27 -30.23
N ILE A 102 1.82 -4.65 -29.05
CA ILE A 102 1.89 -3.19 -28.88
C ILE A 102 2.58 -2.92 -27.53
N ALA A 103 3.92 -2.92 -27.52
CA ALA A 103 4.66 -2.40 -26.37
C ALA A 103 4.21 -0.95 -26.13
N LEU A 104 3.70 -0.65 -24.93
CA LEU A 104 3.56 0.74 -24.54
C LEU A 104 4.98 1.33 -24.55
N PRO A 105 5.17 2.58 -25.02
CA PRO A 105 6.49 3.18 -25.03
C PRO A 105 7.11 3.01 -23.64
N GLU A 106 8.35 2.54 -23.59
CA GLU A 106 9.11 2.48 -22.35
C GLU A 106 8.99 3.82 -21.62
N TRP A 107 8.89 3.75 -20.30
CA TRP A 107 8.91 4.97 -19.51
C TRP A 107 10.21 5.70 -19.83
N PRO A 108 10.16 6.94 -20.34
CA PRO A 108 11.37 7.64 -20.73
C PRO A 108 12.34 7.68 -19.55
N ASP A 109 13.59 7.31 -19.77
CA ASP A 109 14.61 7.28 -18.72
C ASP A 109 14.82 8.64 -18.04
N ASN A 110 14.37 9.72 -18.69
CA ASN A 110 14.47 11.11 -18.24
C ASN A 110 13.22 11.68 -17.54
N GLU A 111 12.15 10.90 -17.31
CA GLU A 111 10.97 11.38 -16.57
C GLU A 111 11.16 11.35 -15.04
N VAL A 112 10.53 12.31 -14.34
CA VAL A 112 10.61 12.54 -12.88
C VAL A 112 10.09 11.33 -12.05
N GLY A 113 9.47 10.34 -12.68
CA GLY A 113 8.90 9.15 -12.06
C GLY A 113 7.72 9.44 -11.14
N ILE A 114 7.13 8.39 -10.58
CA ILE A 114 5.98 8.47 -9.68
C ILE A 114 6.44 8.38 -8.23
N ARG A 115 5.85 9.23 -7.37
CA ARG A 115 5.87 9.06 -5.93
C ARG A 115 4.71 8.18 -5.47
N LEU A 116 5.02 7.04 -4.87
CA LEU A 116 4.05 6.13 -4.25
C LEU A 116 4.06 6.31 -2.73
N SER A 117 2.88 6.48 -2.15
CA SER A 117 2.66 6.41 -0.71
C SER A 117 1.82 5.18 -0.39
N ILE A 118 2.26 4.36 0.57
CA ILE A 118 1.56 3.16 1.03
C ILE A 118 1.22 3.31 2.52
N GLU A 119 -0.04 3.07 2.86
CA GLU A 119 -0.50 2.81 4.23
C GLU A 119 -1.54 1.69 4.20
N ALA A 120 -1.92 1.18 5.37
CA ALA A 120 -2.98 0.17 5.49
C ALA A 120 -4.00 0.58 6.54
N ARG A 121 -5.25 0.15 6.34
CA ARG A 121 -6.39 0.59 7.13
C ARG A 121 -7.54 -0.40 7.05
N SER A 122 -8.11 -0.76 8.19
CA SER A 122 -9.44 -1.39 8.25
C SER A 122 -10.53 -0.33 8.43
N PRO A 123 -11.76 -0.57 7.94
CA PRO A 123 -12.92 0.30 8.24
C PRO A 123 -13.15 0.52 9.74
N GLY A 124 -12.83 -0.48 10.57
CA GLY A 124 -12.94 -0.41 12.04
C GLY A 124 -11.85 0.41 12.74
N ASP A 125 -10.76 0.79 12.06
CA ASP A 125 -9.67 1.57 12.67
C ASP A 125 -10.12 3.01 12.94
N ILE A 126 -9.44 3.74 13.83
CA ILE A 126 -9.76 5.16 14.07
C ILE A 126 -9.68 5.94 12.75
N ARG A 127 -8.61 5.75 11.97
CA ARG A 127 -8.47 6.49 10.69
C ARG A 127 -9.45 6.01 9.61
N GLY A 128 -9.98 4.78 9.70
CA GLY A 128 -10.99 4.25 8.78
C GLY A 128 -12.43 4.54 9.14
N SER A 129 -12.70 4.85 10.41
CA SER A 129 -14.05 5.10 10.89
C SER A 129 -14.53 6.51 10.51
N SER A 130 -15.82 6.60 10.16
CA SER A 130 -16.51 7.89 10.02
C SER A 130 -16.59 8.61 11.38
N ARG A 131 -16.88 9.91 11.34
CA ARG A 131 -17.12 10.68 12.56
C ARG A 131 -18.29 10.13 13.38
N GLU A 132 -19.37 9.73 12.72
CA GLU A 132 -20.55 9.15 13.35
C GLU A 132 -20.20 7.83 14.05
N THR A 133 -19.47 6.93 13.38
CA THR A 133 -19.02 5.66 13.97
C THR A 133 -18.12 5.89 15.18
N LYS A 134 -17.27 6.93 15.12
CA LYS A 134 -16.42 7.34 16.24
C LYS A 134 -17.26 7.79 17.44
N GLU A 135 -18.22 8.68 17.21
CA GLU A 135 -19.11 9.18 18.26
C GLU A 135 -19.93 8.04 18.89
N GLN A 136 -20.49 7.14 18.07
CA GLN A 136 -21.24 5.95 18.53
C GLN A 136 -20.38 5.00 19.40
N ARG A 137 -19.09 4.84 19.06
CA ARG A 137 -18.15 3.99 19.79
C ARG A 137 -17.47 4.70 20.96
N GLY A 138 -17.91 5.92 21.27
CA GLY A 138 -17.41 6.68 22.41
C GLY A 138 -16.03 7.29 22.24
N TRP A 139 -15.60 7.50 20.98
CA TRP A 139 -14.39 8.26 20.69
C TRP A 139 -14.56 9.71 21.18
N PRO A 140 -13.71 10.18 22.10
CA PRO A 140 -13.91 11.48 22.71
C PRO A 140 -13.72 12.60 21.68
N SER A 141 -14.78 13.33 21.37
CA SER A 141 -14.69 14.63 20.70
C SER A 141 -14.04 15.70 21.59
N TRP A 142 -14.02 15.50 22.92
CA TRP A 142 -13.57 16.48 23.93
C TRP A 142 -12.86 15.87 25.16
N GLY A 143 -12.13 14.78 25.00
CA GLY A 143 -11.29 14.20 26.06
C GLY A 143 -11.98 13.32 27.13
N LYS A 144 -13.31 13.12 27.09
CA LYS A 144 -14.00 12.14 27.94
C LYS A 144 -14.20 10.83 27.20
N ARG A 145 -13.36 9.82 27.47
CA ARG A 145 -13.66 8.43 27.05
C ARG A 145 -14.95 8.01 27.72
N LEU A 146 -15.97 7.72 26.91
CA LEU A 146 -17.11 6.93 27.40
C LEU A 146 -16.54 5.56 27.82
N LEU A 147 -17.12 4.95 28.86
CA LEU A 147 -16.78 3.59 29.31
C LEU A 147 -17.19 2.60 28.22
N THR A 148 -16.35 2.48 27.19
CA THR A 148 -16.46 1.45 26.16
C THR A 148 -15.26 0.53 26.29
N ASP A 149 -15.50 -0.77 26.18
CA ASP A 149 -14.43 -1.79 26.16
C ASP A 149 -13.63 -1.77 24.84
N ASP A 150 -13.92 -0.81 23.96
CA ASP A 150 -13.28 -0.64 22.67
C ASP A 150 -11.83 -0.19 22.84
N ILE A 151 -10.90 -1.06 22.45
CA ILE A 151 -9.47 -0.77 22.55
C ILE A 151 -8.92 -0.03 21.33
N TRP A 152 -9.77 0.22 20.31
CA TRP A 152 -9.43 0.96 19.10
C TRP A 152 -8.13 0.46 18.44
N ASP A 153 -7.25 1.38 18.09
CA ASP A 153 -5.99 1.10 17.40
C ASP A 153 -4.99 0.32 18.26
N LYS A 154 -5.22 0.17 19.59
CA LYS A 154 -4.43 -0.76 20.41
C LYS A 154 -4.60 -2.20 19.96
N ARG A 155 -5.71 -2.52 19.29
CA ARG A 155 -5.99 -3.86 18.75
C ARG A 155 -4.83 -4.42 17.94
N TYR A 156 -4.16 -3.59 17.14
CA TYR A 156 -3.06 -4.01 16.28
C TYR A 156 -1.69 -3.57 16.80
N GLU A 157 -1.57 -3.23 18.09
CA GLU A 157 -0.30 -2.85 18.71
C GLU A 157 0.80 -3.93 18.56
N ARG A 158 0.36 -5.20 18.49
CA ARG A 158 1.22 -6.39 18.38
C ARG A 158 1.23 -7.02 16.97
N SER A 159 0.37 -6.53 16.08
CA SER A 159 0.19 -7.07 14.73
C SER A 159 1.00 -6.25 13.73
N TYR A 160 1.76 -6.94 12.89
CA TYR A 160 2.59 -6.34 11.85
C TYR A 160 2.21 -6.97 10.53
N LEU A 161 1.79 -6.13 9.59
CA LEU A 161 1.46 -6.59 8.25
C LEU A 161 2.74 -7.05 7.55
N GLN A 162 2.64 -8.24 6.96
CA GLN A 162 3.72 -8.86 6.21
C GLN A 162 3.41 -8.83 4.71
N PHE A 163 4.41 -8.47 3.93
CA PHE A 163 4.43 -8.63 2.49
C PHE A 163 5.11 -9.98 2.17
N ASN A 164 4.31 -10.99 1.83
CA ASN A 164 4.79 -12.35 1.59
C ASN A 164 4.22 -12.92 0.29
N GLU A 165 5.04 -12.92 -0.76
CA GLU A 165 4.68 -13.42 -2.09
C GLU A 165 4.36 -14.93 -2.10
N GLU A 166 5.02 -15.72 -1.25
CA GLU A 166 4.78 -17.16 -1.16
C GLU A 166 3.38 -17.45 -0.62
N ALA A 167 2.91 -16.65 0.35
CA ALA A 167 1.57 -16.79 0.93
C ALA A 167 0.43 -16.55 -0.07
N VAL A 168 0.70 -15.85 -1.17
CA VAL A 168 -0.27 -15.57 -2.25
C VAL A 168 0.01 -16.35 -3.54
N GLY A 169 1.11 -17.12 -3.59
CA GLY A 169 1.47 -17.99 -4.72
C GLY A 169 1.80 -17.26 -6.02
N ALA A 170 2.18 -15.97 -5.95
CA ALA A 170 2.50 -15.16 -7.11
C ALA A 170 3.66 -14.21 -6.81
N GLN A 171 4.58 -14.04 -7.77
CA GLN A 171 5.66 -13.06 -7.65
C GLN A 171 5.16 -11.65 -7.97
N CYS A 172 5.59 -10.66 -7.19
CA CYS A 172 5.33 -9.27 -7.50
C CYS A 172 6.29 -8.77 -8.58
N ARG A 173 5.75 -8.10 -9.60
CA ARG A 173 6.50 -7.55 -10.72
C ARG A 173 7.32 -6.32 -10.30
N ALA A 174 8.43 -6.11 -10.99
CA ALA A 174 9.21 -4.88 -10.84
C ALA A 174 8.46 -3.69 -11.46
N VAL A 175 8.55 -2.51 -10.81
CA VAL A 175 7.87 -1.28 -11.24
C VAL A 175 8.89 -0.16 -11.39
N PRO A 176 9.54 -0.03 -12.57
CA PRO A 176 10.60 0.96 -12.78
C PRO A 176 10.11 2.40 -12.74
N ILE A 177 8.82 2.67 -12.91
CA ILE A 177 8.31 4.05 -12.88
C ILE A 177 8.35 4.69 -11.49
N ILE A 178 8.28 3.91 -10.41
CA ILE A 178 8.24 4.49 -9.07
C ILE A 178 9.67 4.87 -8.67
N THR A 179 9.90 6.17 -8.49
CA THR A 179 11.20 6.75 -8.13
C THR A 179 11.24 7.22 -6.67
N SER A 180 10.07 7.34 -6.03
CA SER A 180 9.92 7.75 -4.65
C SER A 180 8.89 6.88 -3.94
N LEU A 181 9.24 6.34 -2.77
CA LEU A 181 8.38 5.48 -1.95
C LEU A 181 8.27 6.07 -0.55
N ILE A 182 7.05 6.16 -0.04
CA ILE A 182 6.73 6.51 1.34
C ILE A 182 5.91 5.35 1.91
N ILE A 183 6.35 4.73 3.00
CA ILE A 183 5.57 3.72 3.73
C ILE A 183 5.26 4.25 5.12
N THR A 184 3.98 4.30 5.47
CA THR A 184 3.51 4.73 6.79
C THR A 184 2.87 3.57 7.54
N GLY A 185 3.57 3.14 8.60
CA GLY A 185 3.16 2.07 9.51
C GLY A 185 3.63 2.31 10.95
N ALA A 186 3.66 3.58 11.36
CA ALA A 186 4.03 4.01 12.72
C ALA A 186 2.78 4.42 13.53
N LYS A 187 2.98 5.14 14.65
CA LYS A 187 1.94 5.58 15.60
C LYS A 187 0.66 6.06 14.89
N ASP A 188 -0.48 5.50 15.28
CA ASP A 188 -1.83 5.75 14.74
C ASP A 188 -2.10 5.14 13.34
N TYR A 189 -1.21 4.27 12.85
CA TYR A 189 -1.35 3.49 11.60
C TYR A 189 -1.16 2.01 11.88
N ARG A 190 -1.72 1.16 11.00
CA ARG A 190 -1.41 -0.27 10.96
C ARG A 190 0.08 -0.49 10.80
N LYS A 191 0.68 -1.28 11.69
CA LYS A 191 2.13 -1.52 11.65
C LYS A 191 2.48 -2.36 10.44
N ILE A 192 3.56 -1.98 9.76
CA ILE A 192 4.11 -2.71 8.64
C ILE A 192 5.48 -3.22 9.09
N GLU A 193 5.74 -4.51 8.85
CA GLU A 193 7.02 -5.10 9.19
C GLU A 193 8.16 -4.40 8.42
N PRO A 194 9.28 -4.06 9.07
CA PRO A 194 10.42 -3.41 8.40
C PRO A 194 10.98 -4.23 7.22
N ALA A 195 11.14 -5.55 7.39
CA ALA A 195 11.59 -6.41 6.30
C ALA A 195 10.65 -6.36 5.08
N SER A 196 9.33 -6.39 5.33
CA SER A 196 8.31 -6.24 4.29
C SER A 196 8.42 -4.91 3.54
N SER A 197 8.76 -3.81 4.23
CA SER A 197 9.01 -2.50 3.58
C SER A 197 10.21 -2.56 2.64
N SER A 198 11.28 -3.24 3.04
CA SER A 198 12.47 -3.45 2.21
C SER A 198 12.18 -4.36 1.01
N PHE A 199 11.37 -5.41 1.18
CA PHE A 199 10.92 -6.26 0.07
C PHE A 199 10.05 -5.51 -0.94
N ILE A 200 9.18 -4.61 -0.49
CA ILE A 200 8.41 -3.74 -1.40
C ILE A 200 9.36 -2.81 -2.17
N ALA A 201 10.32 -2.19 -1.48
CA ALA A 201 11.29 -1.29 -2.09
C ALA A 201 12.18 -2.00 -3.14
N SER A 202 12.55 -3.27 -2.93
CA SER A 202 13.39 -4.02 -3.87
C SER A 202 12.71 -4.29 -5.23
N LYS A 203 11.38 -4.17 -5.31
CA LYS A 203 10.62 -4.25 -6.57
C LYS A 203 10.65 -2.95 -7.38
N LEU A 204 11.30 -1.89 -6.89
CA LEU A 204 11.32 -0.57 -7.50
C LEU A 204 12.74 -0.24 -7.99
N PRO A 205 13.17 -0.73 -9.17
CA PRO A 205 14.58 -0.68 -9.59
C PRO A 205 15.12 0.74 -9.82
N ARG A 206 14.25 1.76 -9.94
CA ARG A 206 14.63 3.18 -10.08
C ARG A 206 14.32 4.00 -8.82
N LEU A 207 14.19 3.35 -7.66
CA LEU A 207 13.91 4.04 -6.41
C LEU A 207 15.12 4.90 -5.98
N HIS A 208 14.94 6.22 -5.91
CA HIS A 208 15.96 7.17 -5.47
C HIS A 208 15.62 7.82 -4.13
N HIS A 209 14.34 7.81 -3.74
CA HIS A 209 13.88 8.39 -2.48
C HIS A 209 13.02 7.38 -1.72
N LEU A 210 13.44 7.05 -0.51
CA LEU A 210 12.74 6.14 0.39
C LEU A 210 12.50 6.85 1.73
N ASP A 211 11.23 6.97 2.11
CA ASP A 211 10.80 7.47 3.41
C ASP A 211 9.99 6.39 4.13
N LEU A 212 10.42 6.03 5.34
CA LEU A 212 9.85 4.94 6.13
C LEU A 212 9.46 5.48 7.50
N ALA A 213 8.17 5.63 7.73
CA ALA A 213 7.61 5.91 9.05
C ALA A 213 7.13 4.59 9.65
N LEU A 214 8.02 3.86 10.33
CA LEU A 214 7.75 2.55 10.92
C LEU A 214 7.84 2.58 12.44
N ASP A 215 7.00 1.82 13.14
CA ASP A 215 7.11 1.59 14.57
C ASP A 215 7.64 0.19 14.86
N ASP A 216 8.88 0.11 15.36
CA ASP A 216 9.51 -1.14 15.81
C ASP A 216 9.82 -1.11 17.33
N ASN A 217 9.05 -0.31 18.09
CA ASN A 217 9.22 -0.19 19.53
C ASN A 217 8.51 -1.30 20.32
N CYS A 218 8.31 -2.49 19.74
CA CYS A 218 7.72 -3.61 20.47
C CYS A 218 8.65 -4.04 21.62
N LYS A 219 8.40 -3.51 22.82
CA LYS A 219 9.18 -3.84 24.03
C LYS A 219 8.84 -5.21 24.61
N TRP A 220 7.76 -5.83 24.13
CA TRP A 220 7.20 -7.04 24.72
C TRP A 220 7.87 -8.33 24.21
N ASP A 221 8.46 -8.32 23.01
CA ASP A 221 9.16 -9.48 22.46
C ASP A 221 10.44 -9.08 21.69
N PRO A 222 11.59 -9.03 22.39
CA PRO A 222 12.88 -8.70 21.79
C PRO A 222 13.34 -9.67 20.69
N GLN A 223 12.96 -10.96 20.78
CA GLN A 223 13.35 -11.98 19.79
C GLN A 223 12.55 -11.83 18.49
N SER A 224 11.24 -11.57 18.58
CA SER A 224 10.45 -11.26 17.39
C SER A 224 10.93 -9.96 16.73
N ARG A 225 11.39 -8.98 17.51
CA ARG A 225 11.99 -7.75 16.99
C ARG A 225 13.26 -8.03 16.18
N GLU A 226 14.17 -8.85 16.70
CA GLU A 226 15.41 -9.21 15.99
C GLU A 226 15.11 -9.96 14.68
N ARG A 227 14.22 -10.95 14.72
CA ARG A 227 13.78 -11.70 13.52
C ARG A 227 13.19 -10.78 12.44
N ARG A 228 12.35 -9.81 12.83
CA ARG A 228 11.70 -8.88 11.89
C ARG A 228 12.67 -7.86 11.26
N ARG A 229 13.79 -7.57 11.91
CA ARG A 229 14.87 -6.72 11.36
C ARG A 229 15.76 -7.50 10.40
N ASN A 230 16.12 -8.72 10.77
CA ASN A 230 17.13 -9.52 10.08
C ASN A 230 16.55 -10.44 9.00
N GLY A 231 15.22 -10.60 8.94
CA GLY A 231 14.57 -11.53 8.03
C GLY A 231 15.02 -11.39 6.57
N MET A 232 15.32 -10.18 6.10
CA MET A 232 15.84 -9.98 4.75
C MET A 232 17.23 -10.61 4.54
N SER A 233 18.15 -10.47 5.50
CA SER A 233 19.48 -11.09 5.44
C SER A 233 19.42 -12.61 5.50
N ASP A 234 18.47 -13.17 6.26
CA ASP A 234 18.29 -14.62 6.36
C ASP A 234 17.73 -15.21 5.06
N THR A 235 16.76 -14.55 4.41
CA THR A 235 16.24 -14.99 3.10
C THR A 235 17.30 -14.99 2.01
N TYR A 236 18.20 -13.98 1.98
CA TYR A 236 19.34 -13.97 1.05
C TYR A 236 20.35 -15.08 1.36
N ARG A 237 20.54 -15.45 2.63
CA ARG A 237 21.43 -16.54 3.05
C ARG A 237 20.92 -17.90 2.57
N PHE A 238 19.62 -18.17 2.75
CA PHE A 238 18.99 -19.41 2.28
C PHE A 238 18.97 -19.54 0.75
N GLN A 239 18.83 -18.44 0.01
CA GLN A 239 18.91 -18.46 -1.45
C GLN A 239 20.34 -18.70 -1.98
N HIS A 240 21.37 -18.37 -1.20
CA HIS A 240 22.76 -18.59 -1.57
C HIS A 240 23.25 -20.01 -1.20
N ASP A 241 22.76 -20.57 -0.10
CA ASP A 241 23.11 -21.92 0.36
C ASP A 241 22.35 -23.04 -0.39
N ALA A 242 21.20 -22.73 -1.01
CA ALA A 242 20.45 -23.67 -1.87
C ALA A 242 21.00 -23.78 -3.31
N ARG A 243 22.16 -23.17 -3.59
CA ARG A 243 22.85 -23.19 -4.90
C ARG A 243 24.21 -23.90 -4.88
N ILE A 244 24.43 -24.82 -3.94
CA ILE A 244 25.61 -25.70 -3.91
C ILE A 244 25.19 -27.14 -4.15
#